data_AF-A0A6V6Z728-F1
#
_entry.id   AF-A0A6V6Z728-F1
#
_cell.length_a   1.000
_cell.length_b   1.000
_cell.length_c   1.000
_cell.angle_alpha   90.00
_cell.angle_beta   90.00
_cell.angle_gamma   90.00
#
_symmetry.space_group_name_H-M   'P 1'
#
loop_
_entity.id
_entity.type
_entity.pdbx_description
1 polymer ?
#
loop_
_entity_poly.entity_id
_entity_poly.type
_entity_poly.pdbx_seq_one_letter_code
_entity_poly.pdbx_strand_id
1 'polypeptide(L)'
;MKILKIVIGVFLLFGAGSEYVSASHELLTFTSPGILIGCFLVIFFCTWIIGSGISKDKLKIRSFQFIKYFAICFGAFLILAFVNLATYKENPEIITINRINIDIAEMMSGSKRMIPDENQRRLYCICIVTKLANDKNISEKHIDELKSGKIDEILISLKSENKLSTLNLEECFDSNTKMNWTSKIEETVKKDILSNLKNSRYAKTNDLNKFCDCQITEYKKLTAKELSSEEFANSQKKQNIEKECDLKSRIK
;
A
#
# COMPACT_ATOMS: atom_id res chain seq x y z
N MET A 1 42.79 -7.56 -8.88
CA MET A 1 41.64 -8.13 -8.12
C MET A 1 41.02 -7.18 -7.09
N LYS A 2 41.76 -6.25 -6.45
CA LYS A 2 41.20 -5.36 -5.42
C LYS A 2 40.08 -4.43 -5.94
N ILE A 3 40.28 -3.80 -7.10
CA ILE A 3 39.29 -2.94 -7.75
C ILE A 3 38.02 -3.73 -8.12
N LEU A 4 38.18 -4.93 -8.70
CA LEU A 4 37.05 -5.80 -9.06
C LEU A 4 36.16 -6.13 -7.86
N LYS A 5 36.74 -6.41 -6.69
CA LYS A 5 35.98 -6.63 -5.45
C LYS A 5 35.14 -5.42 -5.08
N ILE A 6 35.72 -4.23 -5.12
CA ILE A 6 35.01 -2.99 -4.79
C ILE A 6 33.84 -2.78 -5.75
N VAL A 7 34.07 -2.93 -7.06
CA VAL A 7 33.04 -2.81 -8.09
C VAL A 7 31.90 -3.80 -7.87
N ILE A 8 32.20 -5.08 -7.62
CA ILE A 8 31.18 -6.10 -7.32
C ILE A 8 30.38 -5.73 -6.07
N GLY A 9 31.05 -5.28 -5.01
CA GLY A 9 30.37 -4.88 -3.78
C GLY A 9 29.41 -3.70 -3.99
N VAL A 10 29.78 -2.72 -4.81
CA VAL A 10 28.91 -1.58 -5.15
C VAL A 10 27.69 -2.05 -5.96
N PHE A 11 27.88 -2.91 -6.97
CA PHE A 11 26.75 -3.48 -7.73
C PHE A 11 25.79 -4.28 -6.85
N LEU A 12 26.31 -5.05 -5.90
CA LEU A 12 25.49 -5.80 -4.95
C LEU A 12 24.70 -4.88 -4.01
N LEU A 13 25.29 -3.77 -3.55
CA LEU A 13 24.56 -2.77 -2.76
C LEU A 13 23.45 -2.10 -3.56
N PHE A 14 23.70 -1.81 -4.85
CA PHE A 14 22.68 -1.28 -5.75
C PHE A 14 21.52 -2.25 -5.95
N GLY A 15 21.83 -3.52 -6.25
CA GLY A 15 20.82 -4.57 -6.38
C GLY A 15 20.02 -4.76 -5.09
N ALA A 16 20.67 -4.80 -3.93
CA ALA A 16 19.98 -4.91 -2.64
C ALA A 16 19.03 -3.75 -2.37
N GLY A 17 19.43 -2.51 -2.71
CA GLY A 17 18.57 -1.34 -2.57
C GLY A 17 17.33 -1.41 -3.46
N SER A 18 17.49 -1.84 -4.72
CA SER A 18 16.37 -2.03 -5.65
C SER A 18 15.42 -3.14 -5.18
N GLU A 19 15.97 -4.30 -4.79
CA GLU A 19 15.16 -5.44 -4.33
C GLU A 19 14.45 -5.16 -3.01
N TYR A 20 15.08 -4.40 -2.11
CA TYR A 20 14.43 -3.95 -0.87
C TYR A 20 13.13 -3.20 -1.19
N VAL A 21 13.18 -2.26 -2.13
CA VAL A 21 12.01 -1.47 -2.52
C VAL A 21 10.97 -2.36 -3.22
N SER A 22 11.37 -3.11 -4.25
CA SER A 22 10.46 -3.97 -5.01
C SER A 22 9.74 -4.99 -4.12
N ALA A 23 10.47 -5.73 -3.30
CA ALA A 23 9.89 -6.72 -2.39
C ALA A 23 9.00 -6.06 -1.30
N SER A 24 9.36 -4.85 -0.85
CA SER A 24 8.54 -4.13 0.14
C SER A 24 7.20 -3.68 -0.45
N HIS A 25 7.19 -3.24 -1.70
CA HIS A 25 5.96 -2.94 -2.44
C HIS A 25 5.13 -4.20 -2.68
N GLU A 26 5.77 -5.29 -3.09
CA GLU A 26 5.07 -6.56 -3.31
C GLU A 26 4.42 -7.11 -2.04
N LEU A 27 5.13 -7.07 -0.90
CA LEU A 27 4.61 -7.54 0.39
C LEU A 27 3.72 -6.50 1.10
N LEU A 28 3.61 -5.27 0.57
CA LEU A 28 2.95 -4.14 1.21
C LEU A 28 3.50 -3.83 2.62
N THR A 29 4.80 -4.06 2.83
CA THR A 29 5.48 -3.77 4.10
C THR A 29 6.98 -3.61 3.92
N PHE A 30 7.52 -2.53 4.52
CA PHE A 30 8.95 -2.24 4.55
C PHE A 30 9.70 -2.90 5.71
N THR A 31 8.96 -3.54 6.63
CA THR A 31 9.50 -4.11 7.87
C THR A 31 9.39 -5.62 7.92
N SER A 32 9.19 -6.29 6.79
CA SER A 32 9.20 -7.75 6.72
C SER A 32 10.55 -8.29 7.24
N PRO A 33 10.58 -9.15 8.28
CA PRO A 33 11.82 -9.69 8.81
C PRO A 33 12.67 -10.39 7.74
N GLY A 34 12.03 -11.09 6.80
CA GLY A 34 12.72 -11.78 5.71
C GLY A 34 13.50 -10.83 4.81
N ILE A 35 12.88 -9.72 4.39
CA ILE A 35 13.53 -8.69 3.57
C ILE A 35 14.70 -8.06 4.33
N LEU A 36 14.48 -7.69 5.59
CA LEU A 36 15.49 -7.03 6.42
C LEU A 36 16.71 -7.93 6.65
N ILE A 37 16.49 -9.22 6.94
CA ILE A 37 17.57 -10.20 7.11
C ILE A 37 18.33 -10.38 5.79
N GLY A 38 17.63 -10.53 4.67
CA GLY A 38 18.24 -10.66 3.34
C GLY A 38 19.14 -9.47 3.00
N CYS A 39 18.63 -8.24 3.13
CA CYS A 39 19.40 -7.03 2.89
C CYS A 39 20.59 -6.91 3.83
N PHE A 40 20.41 -7.22 5.12
CA PHE A 40 21.50 -7.19 6.11
C PHE A 40 22.64 -8.14 5.76
N LEU A 41 22.33 -9.37 5.32
CA LEU A 41 23.33 -10.34 4.89
C LEU A 41 24.11 -9.84 3.65
N VAL A 42 23.42 -9.22 2.68
CA VAL A 42 24.08 -8.64 1.51
C VAL A 42 24.98 -7.47 1.91
N ILE A 43 24.53 -6.57 2.79
CA ILE A 43 25.35 -5.46 3.30
C ILE A 43 26.58 -5.98 4.03
N PHE A 44 26.42 -7.02 4.86
CA PHE A 44 27.53 -7.66 5.57
C PHE A 44 28.54 -8.28 4.60
N PHE A 45 28.06 -8.96 3.56
CA PHE A 45 28.91 -9.54 2.52
C PHE A 45 29.62 -8.46 1.70
N CYS A 46 28.93 -7.38 1.32
CA CYS A 46 29.52 -6.22 0.64
C CYS A 46 30.60 -5.56 1.49
N THR A 47 30.35 -5.40 2.79
CA THR A 47 31.31 -4.89 3.76
C THR A 47 32.60 -5.71 3.76
N TRP A 48 32.47 -7.03 3.77
CA TRP A 48 33.61 -7.95 3.71
C TRP A 48 34.37 -7.83 2.39
N ILE A 49 33.66 -7.86 1.26
CA ILE A 49 34.25 -7.76 -0.08
C ILE A 49 35.00 -6.43 -0.24
N ILE A 50 34.33 -5.32 -0.02
CA ILE A 50 34.85 -3.95 -0.18
C ILE A 50 36.00 -3.73 0.80
N GLY A 51 35.80 -4.08 2.08
CA GLY A 51 36.84 -3.97 3.11
C GLY A 51 38.10 -4.79 2.77
N SER A 52 37.95 -5.99 2.22
CA SER A 52 39.08 -6.82 1.77
C SER A 52 39.76 -6.29 0.49
N GLY A 53 39.06 -5.45 -0.29
CA GLY A 53 39.60 -4.77 -1.45
C GLY A 53 40.38 -3.50 -1.09
N ILE A 54 39.91 -2.73 -0.11
CA ILE A 54 40.50 -1.45 0.31
C ILE A 54 41.62 -1.65 1.34
N SER A 55 41.45 -2.58 2.27
CA SER A 55 42.42 -2.79 3.36
C SER A 55 43.79 -3.26 2.83
N LYS A 56 44.85 -2.71 3.43
CA LYS A 56 46.23 -3.18 3.23
C LYS A 56 46.49 -4.49 3.98
N ASP A 57 45.83 -4.68 5.13
CA ASP A 57 45.93 -5.86 5.97
C ASP A 57 44.73 -6.80 5.81
N LYS A 58 44.85 -8.06 6.27
CA LYS A 58 43.72 -9.00 6.31
C LYS A 58 42.62 -8.44 7.24
N LEU A 59 41.47 -8.14 6.66
CA LEU A 59 40.29 -7.62 7.36
C LEU A 59 39.79 -8.67 8.38
N LYS A 60 39.72 -8.29 9.67
CA LYS A 60 39.12 -9.11 10.73
C LYS A 60 37.71 -8.60 11.05
N ILE A 61 36.73 -9.49 11.19
CA ILE A 61 35.32 -9.14 11.46
C ILE A 61 35.17 -8.28 12.73
N ARG A 62 35.93 -8.59 13.79
CA ARG A 62 35.90 -7.84 15.07
C ARG A 62 36.80 -6.59 15.09
N SER A 63 37.28 -6.12 13.95
CA SER A 63 38.15 -4.94 13.90
C SER A 63 37.34 -3.65 13.80
N PHE A 64 37.88 -2.55 14.36
CA PHE A 64 37.31 -1.22 14.18
C PHE A 64 37.24 -0.81 12.70
N GLN A 65 38.17 -1.31 11.88
CA GLN A 65 38.14 -1.10 10.43
C GLN A 65 36.92 -1.76 9.77
N PHE A 66 36.55 -2.98 10.17
CA PHE A 66 35.35 -3.65 9.66
C PHE A 66 34.08 -2.86 10.00
N ILE A 67 33.97 -2.36 11.25
CA ILE A 67 32.83 -1.54 11.68
C ILE A 67 32.71 -0.27 10.83
N LYS A 68 33.84 0.40 10.53
CA LYS A 68 33.84 1.57 9.64
C LYS A 68 33.32 1.23 8.24
N TYR A 69 33.81 0.15 7.64
CA TYR A 69 33.32 -0.27 6.32
C TYR A 69 31.85 -0.68 6.34
N PHE A 70 31.39 -1.30 7.43
CA PHE A 70 29.99 -1.65 7.62
C PHE A 70 29.11 -0.41 7.63
N ALA A 71 29.48 0.60 8.43
CA ALA A 71 28.75 1.86 8.50
C ALA A 71 28.67 2.56 7.14
N ILE A 72 29.77 2.54 6.36
CA ILE A 72 29.79 3.10 4.99
C ILE A 72 28.85 2.32 4.06
N CYS A 73 28.93 0.98 4.05
CA CYS A 73 28.07 0.15 3.20
C CYS A 73 26.59 0.28 3.57
N PHE A 74 26.29 0.34 4.87
CA PHE A 74 24.95 0.54 5.37
C PHE A 74 24.40 1.93 4.98
N GLY A 75 25.19 3.00 5.15
CA GLY A 75 24.82 4.34 4.70
C GLY A 75 24.59 4.41 3.20
N ALA A 76 25.46 3.79 2.39
CA ALA A 76 25.29 3.70 0.95
C ALA A 76 24.01 2.94 0.56
N PHE A 77 23.72 1.82 1.23
CA PHE A 77 22.47 1.09 1.05
C PHE A 77 21.24 1.96 1.34
N LEU A 78 21.24 2.72 2.45
CA LEU A 78 20.11 3.60 2.78
C LEU A 78 19.87 4.68 1.72
N ILE A 79 20.94 5.31 1.21
CA ILE A 79 20.84 6.29 0.13
C ILE A 79 20.29 5.64 -1.14
N LEU A 80 20.80 4.47 -1.51
CA LEU A 80 20.34 3.74 -2.70
C LEU A 80 18.89 3.27 -2.57
N ALA A 81 18.49 2.75 -1.41
CA ALA A 81 17.11 2.37 -1.14
C ALA A 81 16.18 3.58 -1.22
N PHE A 82 16.59 4.73 -0.68
CA PHE A 82 15.81 5.97 -0.75
C PHE A 82 15.65 6.48 -2.19
N VAL A 83 16.74 6.47 -2.98
CA VAL A 83 16.68 6.87 -4.40
C VAL A 83 15.78 5.90 -5.18
N ASN A 84 15.95 4.59 -5.00
CA ASN A 84 15.10 3.59 -5.67
C ASN A 84 13.63 3.72 -5.26
N LEU A 85 13.34 4.05 -4.00
CA LEU A 85 11.98 4.31 -3.53
C LEU A 85 11.39 5.54 -4.25
N ALA A 86 12.15 6.62 -4.35
CA ALA A 86 11.71 7.84 -5.02
C ALA A 86 11.50 7.67 -6.53
N THR A 87 12.20 6.72 -7.16
CA THR A 87 12.10 6.43 -8.60
C THR A 87 11.32 5.16 -8.91
N TYR A 88 10.71 4.52 -7.90
CA TYR A 88 10.00 3.26 -8.09
C TYR A 88 8.82 3.44 -9.04
N LYS A 89 8.67 2.49 -9.97
CA LYS A 89 7.53 2.39 -10.87
C LYS A 89 7.11 0.93 -10.95
N GLU A 90 5.81 0.71 -10.88
CA GLU A 90 5.23 -0.60 -11.15
C GLU A 90 5.47 -0.99 -12.62
N ASN A 91 5.50 -2.28 -12.90
CA ASN A 91 5.53 -2.74 -14.29
C ASN A 91 4.23 -2.33 -14.97
N PRO A 92 4.28 -1.59 -16.10
CA PRO A 92 3.10 -0.99 -16.68
C PRO A 92 2.12 -2.06 -17.16
N GLU A 93 0.85 -1.88 -16.83
CA GLU A 93 -0.24 -2.70 -17.34
C GLU A 93 -1.16 -1.81 -18.17
N ILE A 94 -0.95 -1.82 -19.47
CA ILE A 94 -1.62 -0.90 -20.39
C ILE A 94 -2.92 -1.53 -20.90
N ILE A 95 -4.01 -0.79 -20.75
CA ILE A 95 -5.29 -1.09 -21.40
C ILE A 95 -5.69 0.07 -22.33
N THR A 96 -6.43 -0.23 -23.39
CA THR A 96 -6.90 0.79 -24.34
C THR A 96 -8.40 1.00 -24.19
N ILE A 97 -8.81 2.23 -23.87
CA ILE A 97 -10.22 2.64 -23.76
C ILE A 97 -10.39 3.93 -24.55
N ASN A 98 -11.36 4.00 -25.46
CA ASN A 98 -11.61 5.17 -26.30
C ASN A 98 -10.35 5.73 -27.01
N ARG A 99 -9.44 4.85 -27.46
CA ARG A 99 -8.13 5.19 -28.07
C ARG A 99 -7.12 5.86 -27.12
N ILE A 100 -7.39 5.85 -25.82
CA ILE A 100 -6.47 6.27 -24.77
C ILE A 100 -5.80 5.00 -24.23
N ASN A 101 -4.47 4.96 -24.25
CA ASN A 101 -3.69 3.92 -23.58
C ASN A 101 -3.50 4.35 -22.13
N ILE A 102 -4.07 3.58 -21.21
CA ILE A 102 -4.14 3.87 -19.78
C ILE A 102 -3.34 2.80 -19.06
N ASP A 103 -2.36 3.20 -18.26
CA ASP A 103 -1.64 2.30 -17.36
C ASP A 103 -2.45 2.13 -16.07
N ILE A 104 -2.76 0.89 -15.68
CA ILE A 104 -3.52 0.57 -14.46
C ILE A 104 -2.67 -0.06 -13.36
N ALA A 105 -1.36 -0.21 -13.57
CA ALA A 105 -0.49 -0.93 -12.64
C ALA A 105 -0.45 -0.32 -11.24
N GLU A 106 -0.33 1.01 -11.15
CA GLU A 106 -0.30 1.74 -9.88
C GLU A 106 -1.62 1.57 -9.11
N MET A 107 -2.76 1.63 -9.80
CA MET A 107 -4.08 1.42 -9.22
C MET A 107 -4.27 -0.04 -8.74
N MET A 108 -3.75 -1.01 -9.49
CA MET A 108 -3.78 -2.42 -9.10
C MET A 108 -2.91 -2.68 -7.87
N SER A 109 -1.73 -2.07 -7.80
CA SER A 109 -0.87 -2.15 -6.62
C SER A 109 -1.53 -1.50 -5.39
N GLY A 110 -2.08 -0.28 -5.56
CA GLY A 110 -2.76 0.46 -4.50
C GLY A 110 -4.00 -0.26 -3.94
N SER A 111 -4.71 -1.01 -4.77
CA SER A 111 -5.91 -1.75 -4.37
C SER A 111 -5.64 -3.16 -3.83
N LYS A 112 -4.39 -3.64 -3.85
CA LYS A 112 -3.93 -4.96 -3.36
C LYS A 112 -4.35 -5.30 -1.94
N ARG A 113 -4.41 -4.31 -1.04
CA ARG A 113 -4.84 -4.53 0.35
C ARG A 113 -6.36 -4.76 0.47
N MET A 114 -7.14 -4.09 -0.37
CA MET A 114 -8.61 -4.13 -0.32
C MET A 114 -9.16 -5.32 -1.13
N ILE A 115 -8.56 -5.61 -2.28
CA ILE A 115 -8.96 -6.68 -3.18
C ILE A 115 -7.73 -7.58 -3.37
N PRO A 116 -7.60 -8.70 -2.62
CA PRO A 116 -6.41 -9.55 -2.68
C PRO A 116 -6.27 -10.35 -3.98
N ASP A 117 -7.39 -10.67 -4.64
CA ASP A 117 -7.40 -11.40 -5.92
C ASP A 117 -7.00 -10.47 -7.08
N GLU A 118 -6.02 -10.90 -7.87
CA GLU A 118 -5.45 -10.10 -8.96
C GLU A 118 -6.43 -9.87 -10.11
N ASN A 119 -7.21 -10.88 -10.48
CA ASN A 119 -8.18 -10.76 -11.57
C ASN A 119 -9.32 -9.82 -11.18
N GLN A 120 -9.83 -9.93 -9.95
CA GLN A 120 -10.83 -9.00 -9.41
C GLN A 120 -10.30 -7.56 -9.34
N ARG A 121 -9.04 -7.37 -8.92
CA ARG A 121 -8.39 -6.05 -8.94
C ARG A 121 -8.33 -5.47 -10.34
N ARG A 122 -7.87 -6.27 -11.29
CA ARG A 122 -7.75 -5.86 -12.68
C ARG A 122 -9.10 -5.41 -13.23
N LEU A 123 -10.15 -6.21 -13.03
CA LEU A 123 -11.51 -5.87 -13.45
C LEU A 123 -12.04 -4.61 -12.76
N TYR A 124 -11.79 -4.45 -11.45
CA TYR A 124 -12.11 -3.24 -10.71
C TYR A 124 -11.43 -2.00 -11.31
N CYS A 125 -10.12 -2.06 -11.56
CA CYS A 125 -9.36 -0.95 -12.12
C CYS A 125 -9.87 -0.60 -13.53
N ILE A 126 -10.06 -1.61 -14.40
CA ILE A 126 -10.62 -1.43 -15.75
C ILE A 126 -11.98 -0.72 -15.68
N CYS A 127 -12.87 -1.14 -14.78
CA CYS A 127 -14.19 -0.53 -14.64
C CYS A 127 -14.09 0.97 -14.28
N ILE A 128 -13.24 1.32 -13.32
CA ILE A 128 -13.07 2.70 -12.87
C ILE A 128 -12.54 3.56 -14.02
N VAL A 129 -11.43 3.15 -14.65
CA VAL A 129 -10.83 3.95 -15.72
C VAL A 129 -11.70 3.98 -16.98
N THR A 130 -12.55 2.98 -17.20
CA THR A 130 -13.57 3.00 -18.27
C THR A 130 -14.60 4.10 -18.01
N LYS A 131 -15.11 4.23 -16.78
CA LYS A 131 -16.04 5.31 -16.43
C LYS A 131 -15.38 6.68 -16.57
N LEU A 132 -14.13 6.83 -16.13
CA LEU A 132 -13.36 8.08 -16.27
C LEU A 132 -13.10 8.45 -17.73
N ALA A 133 -12.70 7.48 -18.56
CA ALA A 133 -12.40 7.71 -19.98
C ALA A 133 -13.65 7.90 -20.86
N ASN A 134 -14.82 7.45 -20.41
CA ASN A 134 -16.10 7.65 -21.09
C ASN A 134 -16.73 9.01 -20.78
N ASP A 135 -16.39 9.62 -19.65
CA ASP A 135 -16.80 11.00 -19.37
C ASP A 135 -15.89 11.97 -20.15
N LYS A 136 -16.49 12.69 -21.11
CA LYS A 136 -15.76 13.61 -21.99
C LYS A 136 -15.08 14.74 -21.21
N ASN A 137 -15.75 15.28 -20.18
CA ASN A 137 -15.19 16.38 -19.40
C ASN A 137 -13.99 15.92 -18.58
N ILE A 138 -14.03 14.69 -18.07
CA ILE A 138 -12.93 14.11 -17.29
C ILE A 138 -11.77 13.74 -18.21
N SER A 139 -12.07 13.01 -19.29
CA SER A 139 -11.04 12.52 -20.23
C SER A 139 -10.30 13.65 -20.95
N GLU A 140 -10.97 14.76 -21.28
CA GLU A 140 -10.29 15.93 -21.86
C GLU A 140 -9.46 16.69 -20.83
N LYS A 141 -9.97 16.84 -19.60
CA LYS A 141 -9.28 17.59 -18.54
C LYS A 141 -8.08 16.83 -17.96
N HIS A 142 -8.17 15.51 -17.86
CA HIS A 142 -7.20 14.65 -17.16
C HIS A 142 -6.54 13.61 -18.08
N ILE A 143 -6.35 13.96 -19.36
CA ILE A 143 -5.84 13.03 -20.37
C ILE A 143 -4.43 12.51 -20.04
N ASP A 144 -3.58 13.35 -19.43
CA ASP A 144 -2.20 13.02 -19.12
C ASP A 144 -2.11 12.13 -17.89
N GLU A 145 -2.94 12.36 -16.88
CA GLU A 145 -3.09 11.52 -15.70
C GLU A 145 -3.65 10.14 -16.07
N LEU A 146 -4.65 10.09 -16.97
CA LEU A 146 -5.18 8.83 -17.50
C LEU A 146 -4.08 8.03 -18.22
N LYS A 147 -3.26 8.68 -19.07
CA LYS A 147 -2.18 7.99 -19.79
C LYS A 147 -1.06 7.53 -18.88
N SER A 148 -0.73 8.32 -17.85
CA SER A 148 0.36 8.03 -16.92
C SER A 148 -0.04 7.14 -15.74
N GLY A 149 -1.32 6.75 -15.65
CA GLY A 149 -1.84 5.85 -14.62
C GLY A 149 -2.09 6.49 -13.26
N LYS A 150 -2.04 7.82 -13.18
CA LYS A 150 -2.25 8.63 -11.97
C LYS A 150 -3.74 8.80 -11.65
N ILE A 151 -4.44 7.68 -11.52
CA ILE A 151 -5.90 7.65 -11.35
C ILE A 151 -6.32 8.27 -10.01
N ASP A 152 -5.51 8.14 -8.98
CA ASP A 152 -5.72 8.75 -7.67
C ASP A 152 -5.78 10.29 -7.74
N GLU A 153 -4.91 10.93 -8.52
CA GLU A 153 -4.94 12.38 -8.75
C GLU A 153 -6.28 12.82 -9.36
N ILE A 154 -6.81 12.05 -10.31
CA ILE A 154 -8.12 12.29 -10.93
C ILE A 154 -9.23 12.16 -9.88
N LEU A 155 -9.24 11.07 -9.11
CA LEU A 155 -10.26 10.83 -8.08
C LEU A 155 -10.24 11.92 -6.98
N ILE A 156 -9.07 12.40 -6.59
CA ILE A 156 -8.90 13.51 -5.64
C ILE A 156 -9.49 14.81 -6.22
N SER A 157 -9.20 15.13 -7.50
CA SER A 157 -9.77 16.30 -8.17
C SER A 157 -11.30 16.21 -8.28
N LEU A 158 -11.84 15.04 -8.62
CA LEU A 158 -13.29 14.86 -8.73
C LEU A 158 -13.99 14.96 -7.38
N LYS A 159 -13.35 14.47 -6.32
CA LYS A 159 -13.85 14.60 -4.95
C LYS A 159 -13.90 16.06 -4.51
N SER A 160 -12.87 16.86 -4.79
CA SER A 160 -12.88 18.29 -4.43
C SER A 160 -13.91 19.10 -5.22
N GLU A 161 -14.27 18.63 -6.42
CA GLU A 161 -15.34 19.20 -7.25
C GLU A 161 -16.75 18.66 -6.93
N ASN A 162 -16.91 17.75 -5.97
CA ASN A 162 -18.17 17.04 -5.68
C ASN A 162 -18.77 16.29 -6.89
N LYS A 163 -17.93 15.80 -7.81
CA LYS A 163 -18.33 15.04 -9.01
C LYS A 163 -18.09 13.53 -8.89
N LEU A 164 -17.50 13.08 -7.79
CA LEU A 164 -17.16 11.66 -7.64
C LEU A 164 -18.43 10.78 -7.63
N SER A 165 -19.49 11.24 -6.97
CA SER A 165 -20.76 10.53 -6.86
C SER A 165 -21.52 10.43 -8.18
N THR A 166 -21.29 11.32 -9.16
CA THR A 166 -21.98 11.26 -10.47
C THR A 166 -21.48 10.13 -11.36
N LEU A 167 -20.35 9.50 -11.01
CA LEU A 167 -19.75 8.43 -11.77
C LEU A 167 -20.23 7.04 -11.34
N ASN A 168 -20.95 6.93 -10.22
CA ASN A 168 -21.39 5.65 -9.63
C ASN A 168 -20.23 4.63 -9.57
N LEU A 169 -19.09 5.03 -8.98
CA LEU A 169 -17.88 4.19 -8.92
C LEU A 169 -18.06 2.97 -8.01
N GLU A 170 -19.01 3.02 -7.08
CA GLU A 170 -19.41 1.91 -6.21
C GLU A 170 -19.85 0.67 -7.00
N GLU A 171 -20.41 0.85 -8.20
CA GLU A 171 -20.77 -0.26 -9.09
C GLU A 171 -19.54 -1.07 -9.52
N CYS A 172 -18.37 -0.43 -9.67
CA CYS A 172 -17.15 -1.13 -10.06
C CYS A 172 -16.66 -2.08 -8.97
N PHE A 173 -16.95 -1.75 -7.72
CA PHE A 173 -16.62 -2.61 -6.58
C PHE A 173 -17.59 -3.80 -6.52
N ASP A 174 -18.90 -3.56 -6.60
CA ASP A 174 -19.92 -4.61 -6.45
C ASP A 174 -20.00 -5.59 -7.64
N SER A 175 -19.79 -5.11 -8.88
CA SER A 175 -19.90 -5.93 -10.09
C SER A 175 -18.71 -6.87 -10.31
N ASN A 176 -17.52 -6.48 -9.85
CA ASN A 176 -16.28 -7.18 -10.13
C ASN A 176 -15.61 -7.77 -8.88
N THR A 177 -16.08 -7.41 -7.69
CA THR A 177 -15.54 -7.92 -6.44
C THR A 177 -16.68 -8.39 -5.54
N LYS A 178 -16.67 -9.67 -5.18
CA LYS A 178 -17.38 -10.08 -3.97
C LYS A 178 -16.48 -9.65 -2.82
N MET A 179 -16.90 -8.64 -2.06
CA MET A 179 -16.15 -8.20 -0.88
C MET A 179 -16.04 -9.38 0.09
N ASN A 180 -14.91 -10.08 0.02
CA ASN A 180 -14.60 -11.15 0.94
C ASN A 180 -14.00 -10.52 2.18
N TRP A 181 -14.76 -10.50 3.27
CA TRP A 181 -14.25 -10.11 4.57
C TRP A 181 -13.13 -11.06 4.98
N THR A 182 -11.90 -10.59 4.84
CA THR A 182 -10.71 -11.30 5.33
C THR A 182 -10.39 -10.84 6.75
N SER A 183 -9.71 -11.68 7.52
CA SER A 183 -9.21 -11.31 8.85
C SER A 183 -8.39 -10.01 8.83
N LYS A 184 -7.63 -9.77 7.75
CA LYS A 184 -6.82 -8.55 7.56
C LYS A 184 -7.68 -7.30 7.38
N ILE A 185 -8.82 -7.39 6.68
CA ILE A 185 -9.78 -6.29 6.54
C ILE A 185 -10.42 -6.03 7.91
N GLU A 186 -10.83 -7.07 8.63
CA GLU A 186 -11.41 -6.96 9.97
C GLU A 186 -10.46 -6.27 10.95
N GLU A 187 -9.20 -6.70 10.99
CA GLU A 187 -8.17 -6.07 11.82
C GLU A 187 -7.92 -4.61 11.44
N THR A 188 -7.96 -4.28 10.15
CA THR A 188 -7.78 -2.91 9.66
C THR A 188 -8.93 -2.01 10.11
N VAL A 189 -10.18 -2.46 9.89
CA VAL A 189 -11.39 -1.74 10.32
C VAL A 189 -11.41 -1.58 11.84
N LYS A 190 -11.10 -2.65 12.59
CA LYS A 190 -10.98 -2.62 14.05
C LYS A 190 -9.95 -1.61 14.51
N LYS A 191 -8.77 -1.59 13.89
CA LYS A 191 -7.69 -0.65 14.24
C LYS A 191 -8.11 0.80 14.00
N ASP A 192 -8.78 1.09 12.89
CA ASP A 192 -9.28 2.42 12.58
C ASP A 192 -10.34 2.88 13.60
N ILE A 193 -11.35 2.04 13.89
CA ILE A 193 -12.38 2.33 14.89
C ILE A 193 -11.73 2.56 16.27
N LEU A 194 -10.82 1.67 16.68
CA LEU A 194 -10.08 1.82 17.94
C LEU A 194 -9.29 3.11 17.98
N SER A 195 -8.59 3.48 16.90
CA SER A 195 -7.79 4.71 16.86
C SER A 195 -8.64 5.97 17.07
N ASN A 196 -9.87 5.98 16.53
CA ASN A 196 -10.81 7.08 16.67
C ASN A 196 -11.44 7.16 18.07
N LEU A 197 -11.65 6.02 18.73
CA LEU A 197 -12.37 5.95 20.01
C LEU A 197 -11.48 5.84 21.25
N LYS A 198 -10.22 5.43 21.13
CA LYS A 198 -9.33 5.13 22.26
C LYS A 198 -9.14 6.30 23.24
N ASN A 199 -9.15 7.54 22.75
CA ASN A 199 -8.98 8.74 23.57
C ASN A 199 -10.31 9.46 23.88
N SER A 200 -11.44 8.88 23.47
CA SER A 200 -12.76 9.47 23.70
C SER A 200 -13.31 9.09 25.08
N ARG A 201 -14.35 9.81 25.55
CA ARG A 201 -15.10 9.41 26.75
C ARG A 201 -15.71 8.00 26.64
N TYR A 202 -15.91 7.53 25.41
CA TYR A 202 -16.45 6.21 25.10
C TYR A 202 -15.60 5.07 25.66
N ALA A 203 -14.28 5.21 25.67
CA ALA A 203 -13.36 4.21 26.20
C ALA A 203 -13.51 3.97 27.71
N LYS A 204 -14.18 4.88 28.44
CA LYS A 204 -14.44 4.75 29.87
C LYS A 204 -15.77 4.07 30.19
N THR A 205 -16.71 4.08 29.25
CA THR A 205 -18.08 3.58 29.44
C THR A 205 -18.33 2.27 28.69
N ASN A 206 -17.54 1.95 27.68
CA ASN A 206 -17.75 0.83 26.77
C ASN A 206 -16.45 0.05 26.51
N ASP A 207 -16.59 -1.27 26.36
CA ASP A 207 -15.55 -2.17 25.88
C ASP A 207 -15.39 -1.97 24.37
N LEU A 208 -14.33 -1.25 24.00
CA LEU A 208 -14.06 -0.91 22.61
C LEU A 208 -13.86 -2.14 21.71
N ASN A 209 -13.34 -3.25 22.24
CA ASN A 209 -13.17 -4.46 21.44
C ASN A 209 -14.52 -5.08 21.11
N LYS A 210 -15.41 -5.20 22.10
CA LYS A 210 -16.78 -5.68 21.87
C LYS A 210 -17.57 -4.77 20.93
N PHE A 211 -17.37 -3.46 21.03
CA PHE A 211 -17.98 -2.50 20.11
C PHE A 211 -17.52 -2.75 18.66
N CYS A 212 -16.20 -2.83 18.45
CA CYS A 212 -15.63 -3.08 17.12
C CYS A 212 -16.10 -4.42 16.53
N ASP A 213 -16.06 -5.49 17.34
CA ASP A 213 -16.45 -6.83 16.89
C ASP A 213 -17.94 -6.89 16.51
N CYS A 214 -18.79 -6.16 17.25
CA CYS A 214 -20.20 -5.99 16.89
C CYS A 214 -20.37 -5.27 15.55
N GLN A 215 -19.69 -4.12 15.36
CA GLN A 215 -19.80 -3.36 14.11
C GLN A 215 -19.35 -4.17 12.90
N ILE A 216 -18.20 -4.85 13.02
CA ILE A 216 -17.67 -5.72 11.95
C ILE A 216 -18.68 -6.83 11.63
N THR A 217 -19.32 -7.43 12.65
CA THR A 217 -20.34 -8.47 12.46
C THR A 217 -21.56 -7.96 11.70
N GLU A 218 -22.02 -6.74 11.98
CA GLU A 218 -23.14 -6.14 11.26
C GLU A 218 -22.75 -5.69 9.84
N TYR A 219 -21.56 -5.11 9.66
CA TYR A 219 -21.06 -4.70 8.34
C TYR A 219 -20.86 -5.89 7.41
N LYS A 220 -20.48 -7.05 7.93
CA LYS A 220 -20.40 -8.32 7.17
C LYS A 220 -21.69 -8.75 6.50
N LYS A 221 -22.84 -8.27 6.98
CA LYS A 221 -24.17 -8.60 6.42
C LYS A 221 -24.56 -7.69 5.25
N LEU A 222 -23.79 -6.63 5.01
CA LEU A 222 -24.07 -5.61 3.99
C LEU A 222 -23.30 -5.90 2.72
N THR A 223 -23.84 -5.48 1.57
CA THR A 223 -23.09 -5.55 0.31
C THR A 223 -21.98 -4.51 0.27
N ALA A 224 -21.05 -4.70 -0.65
CA ALA A 224 -19.92 -3.80 -0.82
C ALA A 224 -20.40 -2.41 -1.30
N LYS A 225 -21.38 -2.36 -2.19
CA LYS A 225 -22.10 -1.14 -2.60
C LYS A 225 -22.82 -0.47 -1.45
N GLU A 226 -23.50 -1.24 -0.59
CA GLU A 226 -24.15 -0.65 0.59
C GLU A 226 -23.12 0.00 1.52
N LEU A 227 -21.98 -0.64 1.77
CA LEU A 227 -20.95 -0.09 2.66
C LEU A 227 -20.20 1.12 2.08
N SER A 228 -20.02 1.15 0.75
CA SER A 228 -19.25 2.19 0.05
C SER A 228 -20.09 3.38 -0.41
N SER A 229 -21.41 3.32 -0.30
CA SER A 229 -22.28 4.42 -0.71
C SER A 229 -22.19 5.60 0.27
N GLU A 230 -22.23 6.82 -0.28
CA GLU A 230 -22.33 8.04 0.52
C GLU A 230 -23.60 8.05 1.40
N GLU A 231 -24.68 7.43 0.91
CA GLU A 231 -25.93 7.28 1.64
C GLU A 231 -25.74 6.49 2.94
N PHE A 232 -24.92 5.43 2.94
CA PHE A 232 -24.71 4.62 4.13
C PHE A 232 -24.03 5.40 5.25
N ALA A 233 -23.04 6.23 4.92
CA ALA A 233 -22.27 7.01 5.89
C ALA A 233 -23.14 7.89 6.80
N ASN A 234 -24.29 8.36 6.29
CA ASN A 234 -25.28 9.18 6.99
C ASN A 234 -26.63 8.47 7.21
N SER A 235 -26.73 7.18 6.88
CA SER A 235 -27.99 6.46 6.90
C SER A 235 -28.50 6.16 8.32
N GLN A 236 -29.82 6.06 8.45
CA GLN A 236 -30.45 5.51 9.66
C GLN A 236 -29.96 4.09 9.97
N LYS A 237 -29.64 3.30 8.93
CA LYS A 237 -29.14 1.92 9.06
C LYS A 237 -27.81 1.88 9.81
N LYS A 238 -26.85 2.74 9.44
CA LYS A 238 -25.58 2.88 10.16
C LYS A 238 -25.78 3.33 11.59
N GLN A 239 -26.61 4.34 11.82
CA GLN A 239 -26.92 4.82 13.18
C GLN A 239 -27.55 3.73 14.05
N ASN A 240 -28.39 2.88 13.48
CA ASN A 240 -29.01 1.76 14.21
C ASN A 240 -27.97 0.71 14.60
N ILE A 241 -27.07 0.35 13.69
CA ILE A 241 -25.94 -0.55 13.97
C ILE A 241 -25.06 0.03 15.10
N GLU A 242 -24.73 1.32 15.02
CA GLU A 242 -23.94 2.01 16.04
C GLU A 242 -24.61 2.00 17.41
N LYS A 243 -25.91 2.29 17.48
CA LYS A 243 -26.68 2.25 18.74
C LYS A 243 -26.77 0.84 19.32
N GLU A 244 -26.98 -0.17 18.49
CA GLU A 244 -27.03 -1.56 18.94
C GLU A 244 -25.69 -2.00 19.51
N CYS A 245 -24.60 -1.72 18.79
CA CYS A 245 -23.25 -2.04 19.24
C CYS A 245 -22.83 -1.23 20.47
N ASP A 246 -23.33 0.01 20.62
CA ASP A 246 -23.17 0.77 21.85
C ASP A 246 -23.74 0.03 23.05
N LEU A 247 -25.01 -0.35 22.98
CA LEU A 247 -25.69 -1.03 24.08
C LEU A 247 -25.02 -2.34 24.45
N LYS A 248 -24.58 -3.13 23.46
CA LYS A 248 -23.91 -4.43 23.67
C LYS A 248 -22.50 -4.30 24.24
N SER A 249 -21.85 -3.14 24.08
CA SER A 249 -20.46 -2.94 24.51
C SER A 249 -20.33 -2.26 25.87
N ARG A 250 -21.42 -1.80 26.51
CA ARG A 250 -21.36 -1.14 27.82
C ARG A 250 -20.67 -2.03 28.86
N ILE A 251 -19.71 -1.43 29.57
CA ILE A 251 -19.06 -2.08 30.71
C ILE A 251 -20.12 -2.09 31.83
N LYS A 252 -20.51 -3.29 32.26
CA LYS A 252 -21.41 -3.47 33.40
C LYS A 252 -20.67 -3.28 34.71
#